data_AF-A0A7V9PH77-F1
#
_entry.id   AF-A0A7V9PH77-F1
#
_cell.length_a   1.000
_cell.length_b   1.000
_cell.length_c   1.000
_cell.angle_alpha   90.00
_cell.angle_beta   90.00
_cell.angle_gamma   90.00
#
_symmetry.space_group_name_H-M   'P 1'
#
loop_
_entity.id
_entity.type
_entity.pdbx_description
1 polymer ?
#
loop_
_entity_poly.entity_id
_entity_poly.type
_entity_poly.pdbx_seq_one_letter_code
_entity_poly.pdbx_strand_id
1 'polypeptide(L)' 'MATSKQPARRHLSSAKVSKTYRLAPDKLAAAQRILGAATATEAIETALDMVVFRQELIDGTAAMAGTKFTSPDPD' A
#
# COMPACT_ATOMS: atom_id res chain seq x y z
N MET A 1 -13.81 18.44 -22.28
CA MET A 1 -12.35 18.22 -22.31
C MET A 1 -11.93 17.62 -20.98
N ALA A 2 -11.16 16.52 -21.04
CA ALA A 2 -10.52 15.75 -19.96
C ALA A 2 -11.24 15.60 -18.61
N THR A 3 -12.07 14.55 -18.48
CA THR A 3 -12.42 13.97 -17.19
C THR A 3 -11.21 13.18 -16.66
N SER A 4 -10.51 13.71 -15.66
CA SER A 4 -9.49 12.96 -14.93
C SER A 4 -10.17 11.85 -14.14
N LYS A 5 -10.28 10.67 -14.76
CA LYS A 5 -10.83 9.45 -14.18
C LYS A 5 -9.82 8.91 -13.18
N GLN A 6 -9.91 9.38 -11.94
CA GLN A 6 -9.15 8.86 -10.82
C GLN A 6 -9.42 7.35 -10.74
N PRO A 7 -8.41 6.46 -10.90
CA PRO A 7 -8.65 5.05 -10.75
C PRO A 7 -8.87 4.81 -9.26
N ALA A 8 -10.13 4.77 -8.85
CA ALA A 8 -10.52 4.12 -7.62
C ALA A 8 -9.97 2.69 -7.71
N ARG A 9 -8.84 2.43 -7.05
CA ARG A 9 -8.32 1.09 -6.88
C ARG A 9 -9.33 0.34 -6.04
N ARG A 10 -10.30 -0.23 -6.74
CA ARG A 10 -11.11 -1.32 -6.22
C ARG A 10 -10.09 -2.42 -5.97
N HIS A 11 -9.69 -2.61 -4.71
CA HIS A 11 -9.16 -3.89 -4.25
C HIS A 11 -10.26 -4.89 -4.58
N LEU A 12 -10.19 -5.44 -5.80
CA LEU A 12 -10.95 -6.62 -6.17
C LEU A 12 -10.45 -7.65 -5.17
N SER A 13 -11.28 -7.96 -4.18
CA SER A 13 -10.98 -8.95 -3.16
C SER A 13 -10.77 -10.26 -3.89
N SER A 14 -9.51 -10.54 -4.23
CA SER A 14 -9.10 -11.83 -4.73
C SER A 14 -9.52 -12.87 -3.69
N ALA A 15 -10.02 -14.02 -4.14
CA ALA A 15 -10.42 -15.07 -3.22
C ALA A 15 -9.21 -15.43 -2.35
N LYS A 16 -9.36 -15.30 -1.02
CA LYS A 16 -8.30 -15.67 -0.08
C LYS A 16 -8.11 -17.19 -0.15
N VAL A 17 -6.90 -17.63 -0.48
CA VAL A 17 -6.51 -19.05 -0.51
C VAL A 17 -5.62 -19.32 0.68
N SER A 18 -5.96 -20.33 1.49
CA SER A 18 -5.14 -20.73 2.62
C SER A 18 -3.79 -21.26 2.13
N LYS A 19 -2.72 -20.83 2.80
CA LYS A 19 -1.35 -21.25 2.52
C LYS A 19 -0.66 -21.56 3.84
N THR A 20 0.14 -22.62 3.86
CA THR A 20 0.89 -23.06 5.05
C THR A 20 2.36 -22.73 4.86
N TYR A 21 2.90 -21.93 5.77
CA TYR A 21 4.31 -21.52 5.77
C TYR A 21 4.90 -21.67 7.17
N ARG A 22 6.21 -21.94 7.24
CA ARG A 22 6.96 -21.82 8.49
C ARG A 22 7.51 -20.40 8.58
N LEU A 23 7.19 -19.70 9.66
CA LEU A 23 7.61 -18.34 9.92
C LEU A 23 8.27 -18.26 11.30
N ALA A 24 9.19 -17.32 11.45
CA ALA A 24 9.84 -17.09 12.74
C ALA A 24 8.85 -16.35 13.67
N PRO A 25 8.55 -16.88 14.87
CA PRO A 25 7.50 -16.34 15.74
C PRO A 25 7.84 -14.95 16.28
N ASP A 26 9.12 -14.67 16.50
CA ASP A 26 9.66 -13.37 16.90
C ASP A 26 9.41 -12.29 15.84
N LYS A 27 9.61 -12.62 14.56
CA LYS A 27 9.35 -11.71 13.44
C LYS A 27 7.85 -11.40 13.31
N LEU A 28 6.99 -12.41 13.50
CA LEU A 28 5.54 -12.20 13.49
C LEU A 28 5.09 -11.29 14.64
N ALA A 29 5.58 -11.55 15.85
CA ALA A 29 5.26 -10.73 17.01
C ALA A 29 5.74 -9.28 16.83
N ALA A 30 6.91 -9.07 16.21
CA ALA A 30 7.40 -7.74 15.88
C ALA A 30 6.51 -7.03 14.85
N ALA A 31 6.14 -7.74 13.77
CA ALA A 31 5.27 -7.20 12.74
C ALA A 31 3.89 -6.81 13.30
N GLN A 32 3.26 -7.68 14.11
CA GLN A 32 1.98 -7.38 14.75
C GLN A 32 2.04 -6.11 15.61
N ARG A 33 3.10 -5.94 16.40
CA ARG A 33 3.28 -4.74 17.23
C ARG A 33 3.49 -3.47 16.41
N ILE A 34 4.33 -3.52 15.38
CA ILE A 34 4.63 -2.37 14.52
C ILE A 34 3.40 -1.95 13.72
N LEU A 35 2.64 -2.92 13.21
CA LEU A 35 1.48 -2.68 12.35
C LEU A 35 0.17 -2.49 13.12
N GLY A 36 0.15 -2.77 14.43
CA GLY A 36 -1.07 -2.76 15.24
C GLY A 36 -2.05 -3.89 14.89
N ALA A 37 -1.57 -4.97 14.28
CA ALA A 37 -2.41 -6.06 13.78
C ALA A 37 -2.80 -7.05 14.91
N ALA A 38 -4.09 -7.37 15.00
CA ALA A 38 -4.63 -8.29 15.99
C ALA A 38 -4.23 -9.75 15.72
N THR A 39 -4.00 -10.10 14.46
CA THR A 39 -3.66 -11.48 14.06
C THR A 39 -2.41 -11.55 13.18
N ALA A 40 -1.78 -12.73 13.13
CA ALA A 40 -0.64 -12.98 12.25
C ALA A 40 -1.03 -12.83 10.76
N THR A 41 -2.22 -13.29 10.37
CA THR A 41 -2.72 -13.15 8.99
C THR A 41 -2.86 -11.68 8.59
N GLU A 42 -3.46 -10.88 9.46
CA GLU A 42 -3.60 -9.43 9.25
C GLU A 42 -2.22 -8.75 9.14
N ALA A 43 -1.29 -9.07 10.04
CA ALA A 43 0.07 -8.53 9.96
C ALA A 43 0.77 -8.88 8.64
N ILE A 44 0.58 -10.10 8.14
CA ILE A 44 1.16 -10.55 6.86
C ILE A 44 0.50 -9.81 5.69
N GLU A 45 -0.84 -9.75 5.63
CA GLU A 45 -1.55 -9.06 4.56
C GLU A 45 -1.18 -7.57 4.51
N THR A 46 -1.22 -6.87 5.65
CA THR A 46 -0.85 -5.46 5.74
C THR A 46 0.62 -5.24 5.36
N ALA A 47 1.54 -6.09 5.80
CA ALA A 47 2.95 -5.97 5.41
C ALA A 47 3.14 -6.10 3.90
N LEU A 48 2.40 -6.99 3.24
CA LEU A 48 2.44 -7.14 1.79
C LEU A 48 1.88 -5.91 1.08
N ASP A 49 0.76 -5.36 1.56
CA ASP A 49 0.18 -4.12 1.03
C ASP A 49 1.16 -2.94 1.17
N MET A 50 1.88 -2.85 2.30
CA MET A 50 2.89 -1.79 2.51
C MET A 50 4.06 -1.89 1.51
N VAL A 51 4.46 -3.10 1.11
CA VAL A 51 5.53 -3.28 0.11
C VAL A 51 5.07 -2.76 -1.26
N VAL A 52 3.83 -3.05 -1.65
CA VAL A 52 3.24 -2.53 -2.89
C VAL A 52 3.12 -1.02 -2.83
N PHE A 53 2.54 -0.49 -1.75
CA PHE A 53 2.38 0.95 -1.54
C PHE A 53 3.72 1.70 -1.59
N ARG A 54 4.78 1.14 -0.98
CA ARG A 54 6.12 1.73 -1.05
C ARG A 54 6.61 1.87 -2.48
N GLN A 55 6.39 0.87 -3.33
CA GLN A 55 6.80 0.95 -4.74
C GLN A 55 6.01 2.03 -5.48
N GLU A 56 4.71 2.11 -5.24
CA GLU A 56 3.85 3.11 -5.86
C GLU A 56 4.22 4.54 -5.45
N LEU A 57 4.66 4.74 -4.20
CA LEU A 57 5.21 6.02 -3.77
C LEU A 57 6.51 6.38 -4.50
N ILE A 58 7.40 5.41 -4.69
CA ILE A 58 8.65 5.62 -5.46
C ILE A 58 8.31 5.99 -6.90
N ASP A 59 7.43 5.23 -7.54
CA ASP A 59 7.03 5.46 -8.93
C ASP A 59 6.31 6.80 -9.09
N GLY A 60 5.42 7.13 -8.16
CA GLY A 60 4.70 8.39 -8.14
C GLY A 60 5.64 9.59 -7.93
N THR A 61 6.57 9.51 -6.98
CA THR A 61 7.54 10.60 -6.74
C THR A 61 8.49 10.79 -7.92
N ALA A 62 8.93 9.70 -8.56
CA ALA A 62 9.73 9.77 -9.77
C ALA A 62 8.96 10.40 -10.94
N ALA A 63 7.69 10.06 -11.12
CA ALA A 63 6.83 10.63 -12.16
C ALA A 63 6.56 12.14 -11.94
N MET A 64 6.52 12.57 -10.69
CA MET A 64 6.32 13.99 -10.33
C MET A 64 7.62 14.81 -10.41
N ALA A 65 8.78 14.18 -10.52
CA ALA A 65 10.05 14.89 -10.60
C ALA A 65 10.08 15.84 -11.81
N GLY A 66 10.27 17.14 -11.55
CA GLY A 66 10.32 18.17 -12.59
C GLY A 66 8.96 18.77 -12.99
N THR A 67 7.85 18.31 -12.38
CA THR A 67 6.55 18.99 -12.53
C THR A 67 6.54 20.30 -11.73
N LYS A 68 6.17 21.41 -12.38
CA LYS A 68 5.94 22.69 -11.71
C LYS A 68 4.49 22.73 -11.23
N PHE A 69 4.30 22.73 -9.91
CA PHE A 69 2.99 22.98 -9.34
C PHE A 69 2.65 24.46 -9.55
N THR A 70 1.70 24.75 -10.43
CA THR A 70 1.10 26.08 -10.51
C THR A 70 -0.01 26.13 -9.47
N SER A 71 0.03 27.12 -8.57
CA SER A 71 -1.10 27.38 -7.68
C SER A 71 -2.35 27.63 -8.54
N PRO A 72 -3.48 26.94 -8.29
CA PRO A 72 -4.72 27.26 -8.96
C PRO A 72 -5.25 28.57 -8.34
N ASP A 73 -4.91 29.67 -8.98
CA ASP A 73 -5.31 31.08 -8.81
C ASP A 73 -5.29 31.73 -7.40
N PRO A 74 -4.93 33.02 -7.31
CA PRO A 74 -5.25 33.87 -6.18
C PRO A 74 -6.58 34.61 -6.44
N ASP A 75 -7.61 34.30 -5.65
CA ASP A 75 -8.76 35.18 -5.40
C ASP A 75 -8.99 35.30 -3.88
#